data_AF-A0A0W8EMP4-F1
#
_entry.id   AF-A0A0W8EMP4-F1
#
_cell.length_a   1.000
_cell.length_b   1.000
_cell.length_c   1.000
_cell.angle_alpha   90.00
_cell.angle_beta   90.00
_cell.angle_gamma   90.00
#
_symmetry.space_group_name_H-M   'P 1'
#
loop_
_entity.id
_entity.type
_entity.pdbx_description
1 polymer ?
#
loop_
_entity_poly.entity_id
_entity_poly.type
_entity_poly.pdbx_seq_one_letter_code
_entity_poly.pdbx_strand_id
1 'polypeptide(L)'
;MFQVEPFPGYTNRPTDPDGDGLYEDINGNGVLDFDDVVAFYQNMAWVEGNAFVGIEPYDFNGNGRIDYDDIVVLYYEILEG
;
A
#
# COMPACT_ATOMS: atom_id res chain seq x y z
N MET A 1 -8.03 -14.61 -5.47
CA MET A 1 -6.71 -14.08 -5.83
C MET A 1 -6.95 -12.61 -6.09
N PHE A 2 -6.53 -11.75 -5.16
CA PHE A 2 -6.59 -10.30 -5.38
C PHE A 2 -5.73 -9.99 -6.58
N GLN A 3 -6.24 -9.14 -7.47
CA GLN A 3 -5.45 -8.68 -8.60
C GLN A 3 -4.85 -7.36 -8.19
N VAL A 4 -3.53 -7.37 -8.02
CA VAL A 4 -2.76 -6.18 -7.67
C VAL A 4 -2.69 -5.33 -8.94
N GLU A 5 -3.56 -4.33 -9.02
CA GLU A 5 -3.59 -3.36 -10.11
C GLU A 5 -2.73 -2.15 -9.74
N PRO A 6 -2.10 -1.48 -10.73
CA PRO A 6 -1.42 -0.21 -10.48
C PRO A 6 -2.36 0.80 -9.83
N PHE A 7 -1.82 1.56 -8.88
CA PHE A 7 -2.55 2.68 -8.28
C PHE A 7 -2.87 3.74 -9.34
N PRO A 8 -3.97 4.50 -9.20
CA PRO A 8 -4.30 5.60 -10.11
C PRO A 8 -3.12 6.57 -10.25
N GLY A 9 -2.68 6.81 -11.49
CA GLY A 9 -1.52 7.65 -11.79
C GLY A 9 -0.19 6.89 -11.90
N TYR A 10 -0.16 5.60 -11.58
CA TYR A 10 1.00 4.72 -11.66
C TYR A 10 0.81 3.64 -12.73
N THR A 11 1.92 3.11 -13.23
CA THR A 11 1.92 2.04 -14.24
C THR A 11 2.39 0.70 -13.71
N ASN A 12 3.21 0.71 -12.65
CA ASN A 12 3.71 -0.50 -12.04
C ASN A 12 2.73 -0.98 -10.98
N ARG A 13 2.72 -2.30 -10.76
CA ARG A 13 1.92 -2.90 -9.72
C ARG A 13 2.64 -2.76 -8.39
N PRO A 14 1.90 -2.54 -7.29
CA PRO A 14 2.47 -2.66 -5.97
C PRO A 14 3.22 -3.97 -5.77
N THR A 15 4.30 -3.97 -4.99
CA THR A 15 5.05 -5.17 -4.63
C THR A 15 5.23 -5.29 -3.12
N ASP A 16 5.67 -6.48 -2.70
CA ASP A 16 5.94 -6.90 -1.32
C ASP A 16 7.45 -7.24 -1.22
N PRO A 17 8.33 -6.24 -1.09
CA PRO A 17 9.77 -6.42 -0.94
C PRO A 17 10.21 -7.35 0.19
N ASP A 18 9.54 -7.31 1.35
CA ASP A 18 9.98 -8.02 2.55
C ASP A 18 9.34 -9.43 2.73
N GLY A 19 8.25 -9.70 2.01
CA GLY A 19 7.57 -10.97 1.91
C GLY A 19 6.58 -11.25 3.04
N ASP A 20 6.13 -10.24 3.78
CA ASP A 20 5.18 -10.40 4.89
C ASP A 20 3.71 -10.48 4.44
N GLY A 21 3.44 -10.18 3.17
CA GLY A 21 2.12 -10.22 2.54
C GLY A 21 1.40 -8.87 2.49
N LEU A 22 1.98 -7.81 3.05
CA LEU A 22 1.62 -6.42 2.85
C LEU A 22 2.37 -5.89 1.62
N TYR A 23 1.79 -4.90 0.95
CA TYR A 23 2.34 -4.39 -0.32
C TYR A 23 2.79 -2.95 -0.11
N GLU A 24 3.98 -2.80 0.47
CA GLU A 24 4.59 -1.55 0.92
C GLU A 24 5.20 -0.72 -0.23
N ASP A 25 5.69 -1.36 -1.30
CA ASP A 25 6.14 -0.69 -2.53
C ASP A 25 4.92 -0.36 -3.41
N ILE A 26 4.16 0.66 -3.01
CA ILE A 26 2.88 1.07 -3.62
C ILE A 26 3.07 1.54 -5.07
N ASN A 27 4.15 2.28 -5.33
CA ASN A 27 4.41 2.84 -6.65
C ASN A 27 5.07 1.82 -7.60
N GLY A 28 5.52 0.68 -7.07
CA GLY A 28 6.08 -0.44 -7.82
C GLY A 28 7.46 -0.16 -8.41
N ASN A 29 8.29 0.66 -7.74
CA ASN A 29 9.66 0.96 -8.18
C ASN A 29 10.69 -0.05 -7.65
N GLY A 30 10.25 -1.01 -6.83
CA GLY A 30 11.07 -2.07 -6.24
C GLY A 30 11.75 -1.70 -4.92
N VAL A 31 11.35 -0.60 -4.29
CA VAL A 31 11.83 -0.21 -2.95
C VAL A 31 10.70 0.46 -2.17
N LEU A 32 10.59 0.18 -0.87
CA LEU A 32 9.77 0.97 0.04
C LEU A 32 10.45 2.32 0.31
N ASP A 33 9.82 3.42 -0.10
CA ASP A 33 10.30 4.78 0.16
C ASP A 33 9.15 5.78 0.44
N PHE A 34 9.49 7.06 0.58
CA PHE A 34 8.51 8.09 0.93
C PHE A 34 7.48 8.35 -0.19
N ASP A 35 7.82 8.06 -1.46
CA ASP A 35 6.88 8.23 -2.56
C ASP A 35 5.74 7.20 -2.46
N ASP A 36 5.94 6.06 -1.81
CA ASP A 36 4.90 5.08 -1.51
C ASP A 36 3.88 5.60 -0.50
N VAL A 37 4.35 6.27 0.55
CA VAL A 37 3.47 6.91 1.55
C VAL A 37 2.60 7.96 0.88
N VAL A 38 3.18 8.77 -0.02
CA VAL A 38 2.43 9.78 -0.78
C VAL A 38 1.43 9.12 -1.75
N ALA A 39 1.86 8.09 -2.47
CA ALA A 39 1.02 7.34 -3.40
C ALA A 39 -0.19 6.73 -2.69
N PHE A 40 0.03 6.12 -1.52
CA PHE A 40 -1.01 5.51 -0.72
C PHE A 40 -1.97 6.56 -0.16
N TYR A 41 -1.45 7.63 0.46
CA TYR A 41 -2.24 8.75 0.98
C TYR A 41 -3.20 9.34 -0.07
N GLN A 42 -2.71 9.56 -1.29
CA GLN A 42 -3.51 10.15 -2.37
C GLN A 42 -4.63 9.22 -2.88
N ASN A 43 -4.50 7.91 -2.65
CA ASN A 43 -5.37 6.89 -3.23
C ASN A 43 -6.11 6.04 -2.18
N MET A 44 -6.07 6.40 -0.88
CA MET A 44 -6.74 5.64 0.19
C MET A 44 -8.23 5.36 -0.10
N ALA A 45 -8.96 6.40 -0.53
CA ALA A 45 -10.38 6.26 -0.87
C ALA A 45 -10.62 5.35 -2.09
N TRP A 46 -9.63 5.27 -3.00
CA TRP A 46 -9.69 4.33 -4.12
C TRP A 46 -9.47 2.90 -3.64
N VAL A 47 -8.52 2.65 -2.74
CA VAL A 47 -8.29 1.31 -2.16
C VAL A 47 -9.52 0.84 -1.39
N GLU A 48 -10.05 1.66 -0.48
CA GLU A 48 -11.22 1.34 0.33
C GLU A 48 -12.47 1.02 -0.53
N GLY A 49 -12.64 1.72 -1.65
CA GLY A 49 -13.78 1.56 -2.54
C GLY A 49 -13.63 0.52 -3.64
N ASN A 50 -12.42 -0.02 -3.87
CA ASN A 50 -12.14 -0.88 -5.02
C ASN A 50 -12.11 -2.36 -4.64
N ALA A 51 -13.20 -3.05 -4.99
CA ALA A 51 -13.38 -4.48 -4.73
C ALA A 51 -12.39 -5.42 -5.44
N PHE A 52 -11.62 -4.94 -6.43
CA PHE A 52 -10.68 -5.77 -7.19
C PHE A 52 -9.28 -5.86 -6.55
N VAL A 53 -8.85 -4.79 -5.88
CA VAL A 53 -7.52 -4.75 -5.24
C VAL A 53 -7.53 -5.35 -3.84
N GLY A 54 -8.66 -5.26 -3.13
CA GLY A 54 -8.77 -5.70 -1.74
C GLY A 54 -8.10 -4.72 -0.79
N ILE A 55 -8.57 -4.68 0.46
CA ILE A 55 -7.97 -3.82 1.49
C ILE A 55 -6.87 -4.56 2.24
N GLU A 56 -6.93 -5.89 2.27
CA GLU A 56 -6.08 -6.75 3.09
C GLU A 56 -4.56 -6.55 2.85
N PRO A 57 -4.06 -6.34 1.62
CA PRO A 57 -2.63 -6.06 1.40
C PRO A 57 -2.18 -4.66 1.84
N TYR A 58 -3.12 -3.76 2.19
CA TYR A 58 -2.86 -2.35 2.48
C TYR A 58 -3.39 -1.93 3.87
N ASP A 59 -3.99 -2.85 4.62
CA ASP A 59 -4.40 -2.72 6.02
C ASP A 59 -3.18 -2.99 6.91
N PHE A 60 -2.20 -2.10 6.82
CA PHE A 60 -0.90 -2.24 7.50
C PHE A 60 -1.05 -2.33 9.01
N ASN A 61 -2.06 -1.68 9.60
CA ASN A 61 -2.32 -1.77 11.03
C ASN A 61 -3.18 -2.99 11.44
N GLY A 62 -3.77 -3.71 10.47
CA GLY A 62 -4.54 -4.94 10.66
C GLY A 62 -5.89 -4.75 11.35
N ASN A 63 -6.52 -3.58 11.23
CA ASN A 63 -7.79 -3.26 11.91
C ASN A 63 -9.02 -3.51 11.04
N GLY A 64 -8.84 -3.97 9.80
CA GLY A 64 -9.89 -4.34 8.86
C GLY A 64 -10.48 -3.18 8.07
N ARG A 65 -9.79 -2.04 7.98
CA ARG A 65 -10.20 -0.86 7.18
C ARG A 65 -8.97 -0.06 6.77
N ILE A 66 -9.10 0.71 5.69
CA ILE A 66 -8.06 1.67 5.27
C ILE A 66 -8.28 2.98 6.01
N ASP A 67 -7.32 3.39 6.83
CA ASP A 67 -7.34 4.63 7.58
C ASP A 67 -5.94 5.25 7.80
N TYR A 68 -5.87 6.36 8.54
CA TYR A 68 -4.60 7.07 8.73
C TYR A 68 -3.58 6.32 9.58
N ASP A 69 -4.01 5.33 10.37
CA ASP A 69 -3.07 4.53 11.15
C ASP A 69 -2.27 3.61 10.20
N ASP A 70 -2.83 3.20 9.04
CA ASP A 70 -2.09 2.47 8.01
C ASP A 70 -0.95 3.29 7.41
N ILE A 71 -1.19 4.59 7.17
CA ILE A 71 -0.16 5.54 6.70
C ILE A 71 0.96 5.67 7.73
N VAL A 72 0.62 5.71 9.01
CA VAL A 72 1.59 5.82 10.10
C VAL A 72 2.44 4.55 10.21
N VAL A 73 1.83 3.36 10.08
CA VAL A 73 2.56 2.09 10.07
C VAL A 73 3.51 2.01 8.89
N LEU A 74 3.04 2.27 7.66
CA LEU A 74 3.88 2.27 6.45
C LEU A 74 5.06 3.25 6.59
N TYR A 75 4.83 4.43 7.16
CA TYR A 75 5.91 5.39 7.42
C TYR A 75 6.92 4.89 8.48
N TYR A 76 6.47 4.18 9.52
CA TYR A 76 7.39 3.61 10.50
C TYR A 76 8.23 2.49 9.91
N GLU A 77 7.69 1.69 9.00
CA GLU A 77 8.42 0.64 8.31
C GLU A 77 9.62 1.19 7.53
N ILE A 78 9.45 2.33 6.85
CA ILE A 78 10.55 3.07 6.20
C ILE A 78 11.67 3.40 7.19
N LEU A 79 11.35 3.70 8.45
CA LEU A 79 12.32 4.08 9.48
C LEU A 79 12.99 2.86 10.15
N GLU A 80 12.34 1.69 10.09
CA GLU A 80 12.88 0.44 10.61
C GLU A 80 13.77 -0.29 9.58
N GLY A 81 13.69 0.11 8.30
CA GLY A 81 14.53 -0.32 7.17
C GLY A 81 15.92 0.32 7.07
#